data_AF-A0A9E5UYF2-F1
#
_entry.id   AF-A0A9E5UYF2-F1
#
_cell.length_a   1.000
_cell.length_b   1.000
_cell.length_c   1.000
_cell.angle_alpha   90.00
_cell.angle_beta   90.00
_cell.angle_gamma   90.00
#
_symmetry.space_group_name_H-M   'P 1'
#
loop_
_entity.id
_entity.type
_entity.pdbx_description
1 polymer ?
#
loop_
_entity_poly.entity_id
_entity_poly.type
_entity_poly.pdbx_seq_one_letter_code
_entity_poly.pdbx_strand_id
1 'polypeptide(L)' 'LQASKARAWLAGRDYVTPDDVKAIAPPLLRHRLILRPEAQLDGLQLDGVVSSLLNQVAVPR' A
#
# COMPACT_ATOMS: atom_id res chain seq x y z
N LEU A 1 9.84 5.03 0.69
CA LEU A 1 10.50 4.50 -0.53
C LEU A 1 11.56 3.42 -0.26
N GLN A 2 12.27 3.42 0.88
CA GLN A 2 13.38 2.48 1.12
C GLN A 2 12.98 0.99 0.98
N ALA A 3 11.84 0.59 1.54
CA ALA A 3 11.36 -0.79 1.40
C ALA A 3 11.01 -1.18 -0.05
N SER A 4 10.49 -0.24 -0.86
CA SER A 4 10.25 -0.47 -2.29
C SER A 4 11.56 -0.57 -3.09
N LYS A 5 12.59 0.21 -2.73
CA LYS A 5 13.94 0.08 -3.30
C LYS A 5 14.56 -1.28 -2.97
N ALA A 6 14.47 -1.69 -1.70
CA ALA A 6 14.94 -3.00 -1.27
C ALA A 6 14.22 -4.13 -2.04
N ARG A 7 12.89 -4.03 -2.21
CA ARG A 7 12.13 -4.99 -3.02
C ARG A 7 12.55 -5.02 -4.49
N ALA A 8 12.73 -3.85 -5.12
CA ALA A 8 13.19 -3.77 -6.50
C ALA A 8 14.57 -4.42 -6.67
N TRP A 9 15.49 -4.13 -5.75
CA TRP A 9 16.83 -4.72 -5.73
C TRP A 9 16.80 -6.24 -5.54
N LEU A 10 15.99 -6.74 -4.60
CA LEU A 10 15.77 -8.18 -4.41
C LEU A 10 15.13 -8.86 -5.64
N ALA A 11 14.38 -8.09 -6.44
CA ALA A 11 13.80 -8.54 -7.70
C ALA A 11 14.76 -8.36 -8.91
N GLY A 12 16.04 -8.05 -8.67
CA GLY A 12 17.06 -7.90 -9.72
C GLY A 12 16.97 -6.60 -10.52
N ARG A 13 16.19 -5.62 -10.06
CA ARG A 13 16.01 -4.32 -10.72
C ARG A 13 16.72 -3.22 -9.92
N ASP A 14 17.34 -2.28 -10.64
CA ASP A 14 18.01 -1.11 -10.07
C ASP A 14 17.09 0.12 -9.95
N TYR A 15 15.87 0.04 -10.47
CA TYR A 15 14.84 1.07 -10.37
C TYR A 15 13.55 0.55 -9.72
N VAL A 16 12.86 1.46 -9.03
CA VAL A 16 11.56 1.19 -8.39
C VAL A 16 10.45 1.30 -9.42
N THR A 17 9.56 0.31 -9.44
CA THR A 17 8.31 0.37 -10.20
C THR A 17 7.13 0.69 -9.27
N PRO A 18 6.01 1.17 -9.82
CA PRO A 18 4.76 1.36 -9.08
C PRO A 18 4.30 0.08 -8.35
N ASP A 19 4.55 -1.11 -8.92
CA ASP A 19 4.20 -2.38 -8.30
C ASP A 19 4.99 -2.65 -7.02
N ASP A 20 6.25 -2.21 -6.94
CA ASP A 20 7.05 -2.30 -5.71
C ASP A 20 6.50 -1.40 -4.59
N VAL A 21 5.88 -0.29 -4.96
CA VAL A 21 5.22 0.60 -4.00
C VAL A 21 3.91 -0.03 -3.54
N LYS A 22 3.07 -0.47 -4.48
CA LYS A 22 1.76 -1.08 -4.18
C LYS A 22 1.90 -2.36 -3.36
N ALA A 23 2.91 -3.18 -3.59
CA ALA A 23 3.11 -4.42 -2.85
C ALA A 23 3.57 -4.20 -1.39
N ILE A 24 4.27 -3.09 -1.12
CA ILE A 24 4.80 -2.77 0.22
C ILE A 24 3.82 -1.91 1.03
N ALA A 25 2.88 -1.22 0.38
CA ALA A 25 1.93 -0.33 1.02
C ALA A 25 1.02 -1.01 2.09
N PRO A 26 0.38 -2.18 1.85
CA PRO A 26 -0.48 -2.81 2.84
C PRO A 26 0.19 -3.12 4.19
N PRO A 27 1.36 -3.80 4.24
CA PRO A 27 2.01 -4.07 5.52
C PRO A 27 2.54 -2.82 6.23
N LEU A 28 2.86 -1.74 5.49
CA LEU A 28 3.31 -0.49 6.10
C LEU A 28 2.16 0.39 6.61
N LEU A 29 1.02 0.42 5.94
CA LEU A 29 -0.06 1.35 6.25
C LEU A 29 -1.06 0.79 7.27
N ARG A 30 -1.19 -0.54 7.39
CA ARG A 30 -2.17 -1.18 8.29
C ARG A 30 -2.11 -0.72 9.75
N HIS A 31 -0.93 -0.42 10.25
CA HIS A 31 -0.71 -0.03 11.65
C HIS A 31 -0.47 1.48 11.81
N ARG A 32 -0.55 2.22 10.71
CA ARG A 32 -0.32 3.68 10.66
C ARG A 32 -1.60 4.47 10.41
N LEU A 33 -2.71 3.76 10.22
CA LEU A 33 -4.02 4.32 9.98
C LEU A 33 -4.92 3.91 11.13
N ILE A 34 -5.75 4.85 11.57
CA ILE A 34 -6.75 4.62 12.61
C ILE A 34 -8.11 4.83 11.94
N LEU A 35 -8.93 3.78 11.92
CA LEU A 35 -10.32 3.91 11.49
C LEU A 35 -11.12 4.61 12.57
N ARG A 36 -12.04 5.46 12.14
CA ARG A 36 -13.01 6.01 13.07
C ARG A 36 -13.95 4.89 13.54
N PRO A 37 -14.48 4.96 14.77
CA PRO A 37 -15.37 3.92 15.30
C PRO A 37 -16.57 3.64 14.38
N GLU A 38 -17.13 4.66 13.76
CA GLU A 38 -18.28 4.53 12.84
C GLU A 38 -17.92 3.63 11.65
N ALA A 39 -16.74 3.81 11.07
CA ALA A 39 -16.26 2.97 9.96
C ALA A 39 -16.03 1.51 10.38
N GLN A 40 -15.59 1.28 11.63
CA GLN A 40 -15.43 -0.07 12.16
C GLN A 40 -16.78 -0.76 12.37
N LEU A 41 -17.80 -0.01 12.82
CA LEU A 41 -19.17 -0.51 12.98
C LEU A 41 -19.79 -0.90 11.63
N ASP A 42 -19.45 -0.18 10.56
CA ASP A 42 -19.85 -0.51 9.18
C ASP A 42 -19.08 -1.72 8.61
N GLY A 43 -18.23 -2.37 9.40
CA GLY A 43 -17.46 -3.56 9.01
C GLY A 43 -16.27 -3.28 8.10
N LEU A 44 -15.84 -2.01 7.97
CA LEU A 44 -14.68 -1.66 7.16
C LEU A 44 -13.41 -2.19 7.81
N GLN A 45 -12.61 -2.89 7.01
CA GLN A 45 -11.30 -3.40 7.40
C GLN A 45 -10.20 -2.50 6.83
N LEU A 46 -9.16 -2.24 7.62
CA LEU A 46 -8.01 -1.41 7.24
C LEU A 46 -7.37 -1.88 5.92
N ASP A 47 -7.17 -3.19 5.74
CA ASP A 47 -6.59 -3.74 4.52
C ASP A 47 -7.47 -3.45 3.29
N GLY A 48 -8.80 -3.51 3.44
CA GLY A 48 -9.76 -3.18 2.37
C GLY A 48 -9.72 -1.70 2.00
N VAL A 49 -9.64 -0.82 3.00
CA VAL A 49 -9.49 0.63 2.78
C VAL A 49 -8.19 0.94 2.04
N VAL A 50 -7.06 0.37 2.48
CA VAL A 50 -5.76 0.56 1.83
C VAL A 50 -5.79 0.06 0.38
N SER A 51 -6.38 -1.11 0.12
CA SER A 51 -6.51 -1.65 -1.23
C SER A 51 -7.34 -0.73 -2.14
N SER A 52 -8.48 -0.24 -1.65
CA SER A 52 -9.34 0.70 -2.39
C SER A 52 -8.58 1.99 -2.76
N LEU A 53 -7.84 2.57 -1.81
CA LEU A 53 -7.04 3.77 -2.04
C LEU A 53 -5.95 3.55 -3.09
N LEU A 54 -5.23 2.42 -3.04
CA LEU A 54 -4.18 2.09 -4.00
C LEU A 54 -4.72 1.86 -5.43
N ASN A 55 -5.99 1.48 -5.57
CA ASN A 55 -6.65 1.29 -6.86
C ASN A 55 -7.15 2.60 -7.47
N GLN A 56 -7.42 3.63 -6.66
CA GLN A 56 -7.85 4.94 -7.15
C GLN A 56 -6.70 5.75 -7.78
N VAL A 57 -5.45 5.47 -7.39
CA VAL A 57 -4.28 6.15 -7.92
C VAL A 57 -3.84 5.49 -9.23
N ALA A 58 -4.00 6.22 -10.34
CA ALA A 58 -3.51 5.81 -11.63
C ALA A 58 -1.98 5.65 -11.61
N VAL A 59 -1.51 4.59 -12.25
CA VAL A 59 -0.07 4.34 -12.42
C VAL A 59 0.41 5.18 -13.62
N PRO A 60 1.52 5.92 -13.52
CA PRO A 60 2.08 6.67 -14.66
C PRO A 60 2.40 5.73 -15.83
N ARG A 61 2.18 6.18 -17.07
CA ARG A 61 2.58 5.46 -18.28
C ARG A 61 4.07 5.59 -18.55
#